data_AF-A0A0J9W0Q7-F1
#
_entry.id   AF-A0A0J9W0Q7-F1
#
_cell.length_a   1.000
_cell.length_b   1.000
_cell.length_c   1.000
_cell.angle_alpha   90.00
_cell.angle_beta   90.00
_cell.angle_gamma   90.00
#
_symmetry.space_group_name_H-M   'P 1'
#
loop_
_entity.id
_entity.type
_entity.pdbx_description
1 polymer ?
#
loop_
_entity_poly.entity_id
_entity_poly.type
_entity_poly.pdbx_seq_one_letter_code
_entity_poly.pdbx_strand_id
1 'polypeptide(L)'
;MASKKMHLPCRVGAQDAETHGTSLAQISQAGRWNQSVLCQAYLTHLPRQFMRIVAGFSASPGDYFLARAAHEPPYVLQKQLWPWIEEWEPRFEARARRQCWAEGGLDDDDLAADGFLKLMRRLRIVLLQDLAVLQPRYLSLPFFAYAPFNGPEWDEFAVAVRSDAVGATEPLSLLVQRALPELSGVLESTREAVLQNSQRLAIRLEARLEGIQDGLDALLQGKVHVTFTGHFRAGPAVSLAPAPPSTAPTLNFNTAPAPAPAPEPPVPGMPVVAALAKVFTVRDVWKEWKEGIAGQPAIRVLEETWGSRWRPGNGIRVQFCRRKVTWDELLRAGRSLNRLVDKLKQRRRRGQGQGRIRVQVGNPVPDDPGPGPRPTRGQGHRGRWARLGRRRTAPRRR
;
A
#
# COMPACT_ATOMS: atom_id res chain seq x y z
N MET A 1 -5.51 25.93 10.55
CA MET A 1 -6.23 24.70 10.11
C MET A 1 -6.12 24.62 8.60
N ALA A 2 -5.46 23.59 8.06
CA ALA A 2 -5.37 23.40 6.61
C ALA A 2 -6.74 22.96 6.05
N SER A 3 -7.16 23.57 4.94
CA SER A 3 -8.46 23.33 4.33
C SER A 3 -8.57 21.90 3.79
N LYS A 4 -9.73 21.25 3.97
CA LYS A 4 -10.06 19.92 3.44
C LYS A 4 -9.79 19.79 1.92
N LYS A 5 -9.83 20.92 1.19
CA LYS A 5 -9.51 21.00 -0.25
C LYS A 5 -8.01 20.79 -0.56
N MET A 6 -7.10 21.15 0.35
CA MET A 6 -5.65 20.99 0.13
C MET A 6 -5.16 19.55 0.34
N HIS A 7 -5.87 18.77 1.15
CA HIS A 7 -5.49 17.37 1.44
C HIS A 7 -6.03 16.37 0.41
N LEU A 8 -7.02 16.76 -0.41
CA LEU A 8 -7.64 15.86 -1.38
C LEU A 8 -6.66 15.38 -2.47
N PRO A 9 -5.85 16.24 -3.11
CA PRO A 9 -4.87 15.79 -4.11
C PRO A 9 -3.79 14.88 -3.50
N CYS A 10 -3.34 15.20 -2.29
CA CYS A 10 -2.39 14.37 -1.55
C CYS A 10 -2.95 12.97 -1.26
N ARG A 11 -4.23 12.90 -0.87
CA ARG A 11 -4.94 11.63 -0.66
C ARG A 11 -5.04 10.82 -1.94
N VAL A 12 -5.51 11.44 -3.02
CA VAL A 12 -5.65 10.78 -4.31
C VAL A 12 -4.29 10.26 -4.78
N GLY A 13 -3.23 11.08 -4.70
CA GLY A 13 -1.88 10.67 -5.08
C GLY A 13 -1.32 9.51 -4.24
N ALA A 14 -1.57 9.51 -2.92
CA ALA A 14 -1.16 8.40 -2.06
C ALA A 14 -1.90 7.10 -2.37
N GLN A 15 -3.21 7.17 -2.62
CA GLN A 15 -4.05 6.02 -2.98
C GLN A 15 -3.73 5.47 -4.37
N ASP A 16 -3.38 6.35 -5.30
CA ASP A 16 -2.96 5.98 -6.63
C ASP A 16 -1.60 5.26 -6.59
N ALA A 17 -0.62 5.81 -5.86
CA ALA A 17 0.67 5.17 -5.65
C ALA A 17 0.53 3.80 -4.95
N GLU A 18 -0.33 3.69 -3.94
CA GLU A 18 -0.65 2.41 -3.28
C GLU A 18 -1.29 1.43 -4.27
N THR A 19 -2.19 1.91 -5.13
CA THR A 19 -2.87 1.09 -6.14
C THR A 19 -1.90 0.49 -7.15
N HIS A 20 -0.87 1.26 -7.52
CA HIS A 20 0.19 0.83 -8.43
C HIS A 20 1.28 -0.02 -7.75
N GLY A 21 1.17 -0.29 -6.44
CA GLY A 21 2.06 -1.19 -5.72
C GLY A 21 3.31 -0.52 -5.13
N THR A 22 3.36 0.81 -5.07
CA THR A 22 4.46 1.53 -4.42
C THR A 22 4.50 1.21 -2.93
N SER A 23 5.70 0.99 -2.38
CA SER A 23 5.88 0.67 -0.97
C SER A 23 5.40 1.80 -0.05
N LEU A 24 4.87 1.43 1.13
CA LEU A 24 4.45 2.40 2.15
C LEU A 24 5.57 3.36 2.56
N ALA A 25 6.82 2.88 2.58
CA ALA A 25 8.00 3.68 2.89
C ALA A 25 8.23 4.79 1.84
N GLN A 26 8.14 4.46 0.55
CA GLN A 26 8.30 5.44 -0.53
C GLN A 26 7.17 6.46 -0.57
N ILE A 27 5.91 6.03 -0.39
CA ILE A 27 4.76 6.95 -0.33
C ILE A 27 4.90 7.89 0.88
N SER A 28 5.31 7.34 2.03
CA SER A 28 5.60 8.10 3.25
C SER A 28 6.71 9.12 3.04
N GLN A 29 7.80 8.73 2.38
CA GLN A 29 8.92 9.62 2.06
C GLN A 29 8.51 10.74 1.09
N ALA A 30 7.73 10.42 0.05
CA ALA A 30 7.25 11.40 -0.93
C ALA A 30 6.34 12.46 -0.29
N GLY A 31 5.45 12.05 0.62
CA GLY A 31 4.58 12.95 1.35
C GLY A 31 5.19 13.56 2.62
N ARG A 32 6.39 13.13 3.02
CA ARG A 32 7.00 13.38 4.35
C ARG A 32 6.04 13.06 5.50
N TRP A 33 5.23 12.01 5.35
CA TRP A 33 4.24 11.61 6.35
C TRP A 33 4.79 10.52 7.24
N ASN A 34 4.43 10.53 8.52
CA ASN A 34 4.61 9.35 9.36
C ASN A 34 3.73 8.20 8.83
N GLN A 35 4.26 6.97 8.74
CA GLN A 35 3.52 5.81 8.23
C GLN A 35 2.17 5.59 8.94
N SER A 36 2.09 5.81 10.25
CA SER A 36 0.82 5.65 11.00
C SER A 36 -0.25 6.64 10.53
N VAL A 37 0.14 7.89 10.25
CA VAL A 37 -0.74 8.96 9.76
C VAL A 37 -1.12 8.69 8.30
N LEU A 38 -0.18 8.23 7.47
CA LEU A 38 -0.44 7.83 6.08
C LEU A 38 -1.48 6.71 6.01
N CYS A 39 -1.27 5.64 6.77
CA CYS A 39 -2.18 4.50 6.83
C CYS A 39 -3.57 4.88 7.34
N GLN A 40 -3.68 5.81 8.29
CA GLN A 40 -4.97 6.18 8.87
C GLN A 40 -5.74 7.20 8.03
N ALA A 41 -5.06 8.18 7.41
CA ALA A 41 -5.70 9.34 6.80
C ALA A 41 -5.81 9.27 5.27
N TYR A 42 -4.93 8.51 4.61
CA TYR A 42 -4.74 8.62 3.17
C TYR A 42 -4.93 7.30 2.42
N LEU A 43 -4.54 6.15 2.97
CA LEU A 43 -4.59 4.88 2.26
C LEU A 43 -5.99 4.24 2.21
N THR A 44 -6.17 3.31 1.27
CA THR A 44 -7.43 2.58 1.05
C THR A 44 -7.65 1.43 2.03
N HIS A 45 -6.65 1.11 2.87
CA HIS A 45 -6.64 0.07 3.90
C HIS A 45 -6.69 -1.39 3.41
N LEU A 46 -6.62 -1.64 2.10
CA LEU A 46 -6.65 -3.01 1.57
C LEU A 46 -5.21 -3.52 1.33
N PRO A 47 -4.74 -4.54 2.06
CA PRO A 47 -3.40 -5.09 1.88
C PRO A 47 -3.35 -5.97 0.62
N ARG A 48 -3.37 -5.34 -0.57
CA ARG A 48 -3.54 -6.03 -1.86
C ARG A 48 -2.48 -7.11 -2.12
N GLN A 49 -1.24 -6.85 -1.71
CA GLN A 49 -0.16 -7.83 -1.81
C GLN A 49 -0.49 -9.12 -1.02
N PHE A 50 -0.93 -8.96 0.23
CA PHE A 50 -1.38 -10.08 1.06
C PHE A 50 -2.60 -10.77 0.45
N MET A 51 -3.58 -10.01 -0.03
CA MET A 51 -4.78 -10.57 -0.66
C MET A 51 -4.45 -11.42 -1.90
N ARG A 52 -3.49 -11.00 -2.73
CA ARG A 52 -3.02 -11.79 -3.88
C ARG A 52 -2.39 -13.10 -3.45
N ILE A 53 -1.47 -13.04 -2.48
CA ILE A 53 -0.78 -14.22 -1.95
C ILE A 53 -1.78 -15.23 -1.37
N VAL A 54 -2.74 -14.76 -0.57
CA VAL A 54 -3.78 -15.63 0.00
C VAL A 54 -4.71 -16.21 -1.07
N ALA A 55 -4.94 -15.48 -2.17
CA ALA A 55 -5.68 -15.96 -3.32
C ALA A 55 -4.86 -16.90 -4.24
N GLY A 56 -3.62 -17.23 -3.89
CA GLY A 56 -2.75 -18.15 -4.65
C GLY A 56 -2.00 -17.49 -5.81
N PHE A 57 -1.97 -16.16 -5.88
CA PHE A 57 -1.25 -15.41 -6.91
C PHE A 57 0.07 -14.83 -6.37
N SER A 58 0.95 -14.38 -7.27
CA SER A 58 2.15 -13.68 -6.85
C SER A 58 1.83 -12.34 -6.17
N ALA A 59 2.79 -11.83 -5.41
CA ALA A 59 2.69 -10.52 -4.76
C ALA A 59 2.52 -9.38 -5.77
N SER A 60 3.08 -9.56 -6.97
CA SER A 60 3.21 -8.52 -7.99
C SER A 60 1.87 -8.19 -8.64
N PRO A 61 1.55 -6.90 -8.84
CA PRO A 61 0.36 -6.52 -9.60
C PRO A 61 0.47 -6.98 -11.06
N GLY A 62 -0.66 -7.40 -11.64
CA GLY A 62 -0.75 -7.81 -13.05
C GLY A 62 -0.26 -9.22 -13.33
N ASP A 63 0.29 -9.92 -12.34
CA ASP A 63 0.91 -11.22 -12.51
C ASP A 63 -0.05 -12.40 -12.34
N TYR A 64 -1.25 -12.27 -12.90
CA TYR A 64 -2.28 -13.29 -12.82
C TYR A 64 -2.99 -13.45 -14.16
N PHE A 65 -3.32 -14.70 -14.48
CA PHE A 65 -4.09 -15.05 -15.67
C PHE A 65 -5.37 -15.76 -15.27
N LEU A 66 -6.50 -15.31 -15.82
CA LEU A 66 -7.81 -15.91 -15.61
C LEU A 66 -8.41 -16.25 -16.97
N ALA A 67 -8.22 -17.48 -17.43
CA ALA A 67 -8.69 -17.96 -18.74
C ALA A 67 -10.18 -17.66 -18.98
N ARG A 68 -11.02 -17.97 -17.99
CA ARG A 68 -12.47 -17.71 -18.06
C ARG A 68 -12.85 -16.24 -18.19
N ALA A 69 -11.93 -15.31 -17.87
CA ALA A 69 -12.16 -13.88 -18.00
C ALA A 69 -11.91 -13.36 -19.41
N ALA A 70 -11.42 -14.21 -20.35
CA ALA A 70 -11.22 -13.86 -21.75
C ALA A 70 -12.52 -13.49 -22.46
N HIS A 71 -13.64 -14.09 -22.06
CA HIS A 71 -14.95 -13.79 -22.62
C HIS A 71 -15.75 -12.90 -21.69
N GLU A 72 -16.15 -11.73 -22.20
CA GLU A 72 -17.12 -10.88 -21.54
C GLU A 72 -18.53 -11.48 -21.72
N PRO A 73 -19.31 -11.69 -20.64
CA PRO A 73 -20.65 -12.25 -20.76
C PRO A 73 -21.55 -11.34 -21.62
N PRO A 74 -22.35 -11.89 -22.55
CA PRO A 74 -23.32 -11.13 -23.31
C PRO A 74 -24.24 -10.28 -22.42
N TYR A 75 -24.48 -9.02 -22.82
CA TYR A 75 -25.30 -8.10 -22.03
C TYR A 75 -26.73 -8.62 -21.79
N VAL A 76 -27.25 -9.46 -22.70
CA VAL A 76 -28.55 -10.12 -22.56
C VAL A 76 -28.58 -11.05 -21.33
N LEU A 77 -27.50 -11.78 -21.06
CA LEU A 77 -27.37 -12.62 -19.87
C LEU A 77 -27.14 -11.76 -18.63
N GLN A 78 -26.35 -10.69 -18.77
CA GLN A 78 -26.06 -9.78 -17.66
C GLN A 78 -27.35 -9.16 -17.08
N LYS A 79 -28.21 -8.57 -17.91
CA LYS A 79 -29.42 -7.88 -17.44
C LYS A 79 -30.45 -8.79 -16.77
N GLN A 80 -30.38 -10.11 -17.03
CA GLN A 80 -31.25 -11.10 -16.37
C GLN A 80 -30.82 -11.35 -14.91
N LEU A 81 -29.55 -11.12 -14.56
CA LEU A 81 -29.06 -11.19 -13.18
C LEU A 81 -29.11 -9.82 -12.52
N TRP A 82 -29.93 -9.66 -11.48
CA TRP A 82 -30.13 -8.37 -10.80
C TRP A 82 -30.60 -7.25 -11.75
N PRO A 83 -31.79 -7.38 -12.38
CA PRO A 83 -32.26 -6.39 -13.37
C PRO A 83 -32.34 -4.96 -12.84
N TRP A 84 -32.52 -4.79 -11.53
CA TRP A 84 -32.55 -3.49 -10.86
C TRP A 84 -31.27 -2.66 -11.10
N ILE A 85 -30.13 -3.27 -11.41
CA ILE A 85 -28.91 -2.51 -11.74
C ILE A 85 -29.13 -1.61 -12.95
N GLU A 86 -29.90 -2.07 -13.95
CA GLU A 86 -30.18 -1.29 -15.16
C GLU A 86 -31.07 -0.07 -14.88
N GLU A 87 -31.87 -0.13 -13.81
CA GLU A 87 -32.67 1.00 -13.34
C GLU A 87 -31.81 2.01 -12.57
N TRP A 88 -30.92 1.52 -11.71
CA TRP A 88 -30.16 2.38 -10.79
C TRP A 88 -28.90 2.97 -11.42
N GLU A 89 -28.25 2.29 -12.36
CA GLU A 89 -27.00 2.78 -12.98
C GLU A 89 -27.18 4.13 -13.68
N PRO A 90 -28.20 4.33 -14.54
CA PRO A 90 -28.44 5.64 -15.16
C PRO A 90 -28.75 6.74 -14.13
N ARG A 91 -29.40 6.40 -13.01
CA ARG A 91 -29.72 7.34 -11.92
C ARG A 91 -28.45 7.83 -11.24
N PHE A 92 -27.55 6.91 -10.88
CA PHE A 92 -26.25 7.27 -10.28
C PHE A 92 -25.35 8.02 -11.28
N GLU A 93 -25.35 7.67 -12.57
CA GLU A 93 -24.59 8.40 -13.60
C GLU A 93 -25.13 9.81 -13.88
N ALA A 94 -26.44 9.99 -13.90
CA ALA A 94 -27.08 11.31 -14.00
C ALA A 94 -26.73 12.15 -12.77
N ARG A 95 -26.79 11.54 -11.58
CA ARG A 95 -26.43 12.21 -10.33
C ARG A 95 -24.96 12.62 -10.27
N ALA A 96 -24.04 11.78 -10.74
CA ALA A 96 -22.63 12.12 -10.85
C ALA A 96 -22.38 13.35 -11.74
N ARG A 97 -23.26 13.57 -12.73
CA ARG A 97 -23.29 14.77 -13.59
C ARG A 97 -24.05 15.96 -12.98
N ARG A 98 -24.45 15.87 -11.72
CA ARG A 98 -25.27 16.84 -10.97
C ARG A 98 -26.65 17.07 -11.60
N GLN A 99 -27.17 16.08 -12.30
CA GLN A 99 -28.53 16.10 -12.83
C GLN A 99 -29.45 15.41 -11.83
N CYS A 100 -30.59 16.03 -11.52
CA CYS A 100 -31.61 15.40 -10.70
C CYS A 100 -32.42 14.42 -11.56
N TRP A 101 -32.73 13.26 -11.00
CA TRP A 101 -33.62 12.31 -11.66
C TRP A 101 -35.07 12.77 -11.50
N ALA A 102 -35.88 12.69 -12.57
CA ALA A 102 -37.23 13.25 -12.60
C ALA A 102 -38.22 12.57 -11.63
N GLU A 103 -37.98 11.29 -11.32
CA GLU A 103 -38.86 10.46 -10.47
C GLU A 103 -38.51 10.53 -8.97
N GLY A 104 -37.51 11.34 -8.59
CA GLY A 104 -37.02 11.43 -7.20
C GLY A 104 -36.26 10.18 -6.72
N GLY A 105 -35.74 10.23 -5.48
CA GLY A 105 -35.15 9.06 -4.81
C GLY A 105 -33.61 8.97 -4.79
N LEU A 106 -32.91 9.89 -5.47
CA LEU A 106 -31.45 10.02 -5.40
C LEU A 106 -31.03 11.49 -5.21
N ASP A 107 -31.59 12.10 -4.15
CA ASP A 107 -31.45 13.53 -3.88
C ASP A 107 -30.07 13.89 -3.30
N ASP A 108 -29.41 12.91 -2.67
CA ASP A 108 -28.10 13.02 -2.05
C ASP A 108 -27.03 12.16 -2.74
N ASP A 109 -25.76 12.54 -2.55
CA ASP A 109 -24.61 11.77 -3.05
C ASP A 109 -24.38 10.54 -2.15
N ASP A 110 -24.96 9.39 -2.52
CA ASP A 110 -24.72 8.12 -1.84
C ASP A 110 -23.54 7.36 -2.49
N LEU A 111 -22.33 7.65 -2.00
CA LEU A 111 -21.10 6.99 -2.44
C LEU A 111 -21.08 5.49 -2.09
N ALA A 112 -21.78 5.07 -1.03
CA ALA A 112 -21.81 3.67 -0.62
C ALA A 112 -22.70 2.85 -1.56
N ALA A 113 -23.86 3.39 -1.92
CA ALA A 113 -24.76 2.77 -2.89
C ALA A 113 -24.15 2.73 -4.30
N ASP A 114 -23.49 3.80 -4.76
CA ASP A 114 -22.73 3.80 -6.02
C ASP A 114 -21.62 2.73 -6.02
N GLY A 115 -20.85 2.65 -4.92
CA GLY A 115 -19.82 1.62 -4.74
C GLY A 115 -20.39 0.20 -4.72
N PHE A 116 -21.54 0.00 -4.06
CA PHE A 116 -22.25 -1.28 -4.02
C PHE A 116 -22.76 -1.68 -5.41
N LEU A 117 -23.31 -0.74 -6.18
CA LEU A 117 -23.79 -0.99 -7.54
C LEU A 117 -22.64 -1.46 -8.45
N LYS A 118 -21.49 -0.77 -8.40
CA LYS A 118 -20.27 -1.14 -9.12
C LYS A 118 -19.76 -2.52 -8.71
N LEU A 119 -19.80 -2.83 -7.41
CA LEU A 119 -19.45 -4.16 -6.90
C LEU A 119 -20.39 -5.23 -7.46
N MET A 120 -21.70 -5.03 -7.41
CA MET A 120 -22.69 -5.98 -7.92
C MET A 120 -22.54 -6.20 -9.42
N ARG A 121 -22.27 -5.16 -10.20
CA ARG A 121 -21.94 -5.27 -11.64
C ARG A 121 -20.70 -6.14 -11.86
N ARG A 122 -19.64 -5.96 -11.06
CA ARG A 122 -18.44 -6.79 -11.16
C ARG A 122 -18.72 -8.25 -10.78
N LEU A 123 -19.45 -8.48 -9.70
CA LEU A 123 -19.82 -9.83 -9.25
C LEU A 123 -20.71 -10.55 -10.26
N ARG A 124 -21.54 -9.82 -11.00
CA ARG A 124 -22.41 -10.39 -12.04
C ARG A 124 -21.59 -11.06 -13.14
N ILE A 125 -20.54 -10.37 -13.59
CA ILE A 125 -19.63 -10.87 -14.62
C ILE A 125 -18.88 -12.10 -14.09
N VAL A 126 -18.33 -12.01 -12.88
CA VAL A 126 -17.59 -13.12 -12.25
C VAL A 126 -18.50 -14.34 -12.07
N LEU A 127 -19.74 -14.16 -11.61
CA LEU A 127 -20.70 -15.23 -11.42
C LEU A 127 -21.02 -15.96 -12.73
N LEU A 128 -21.29 -15.23 -13.81
CA LEU A 128 -21.55 -15.82 -15.13
C LEU A 128 -20.35 -16.63 -15.63
N GLN A 129 -19.14 -16.06 -15.54
CA GLN A 129 -17.90 -16.72 -15.96
C GLN A 129 -17.60 -17.97 -15.12
N ASP A 130 -17.74 -17.89 -13.79
CA ASP A 130 -17.48 -19.01 -12.88
C ASP A 130 -18.49 -20.14 -13.10
N LEU A 131 -19.78 -19.82 -13.22
CA LEU A 131 -20.81 -20.83 -13.41
C LEU A 131 -20.72 -21.51 -14.78
N ALA A 132 -20.27 -20.81 -15.83
CA ALA A 132 -20.00 -21.41 -17.14
C ALA A 132 -18.95 -22.54 -17.05
N VAL A 133 -17.92 -22.35 -16.24
CA VAL A 133 -16.87 -23.34 -15.97
C VAL A 133 -17.37 -24.47 -15.06
N LEU A 134 -18.17 -24.13 -14.04
CA LEU A 134 -18.61 -25.08 -13.02
C LEU A 134 -19.79 -25.96 -13.48
N GLN A 135 -20.58 -25.51 -14.46
CA GLN A 135 -21.80 -26.20 -14.90
C GLN A 135 -21.66 -27.70 -15.15
N PRO A 136 -20.66 -28.18 -15.93
CA PRO A 136 -20.56 -29.61 -16.22
C PRO A 136 -20.31 -30.47 -14.98
N ARG A 137 -19.69 -29.90 -13.93
CA ARG A 137 -19.37 -30.61 -12.69
C ARG A 137 -20.54 -30.65 -11.71
N TYR A 138 -21.46 -29.70 -11.84
CA TYR A 138 -22.52 -29.49 -10.86
C TYR A 138 -23.89 -29.26 -11.50
N LEU A 139 -24.20 -30.03 -12.55
CA LEU A 139 -25.45 -29.95 -13.30
C LEU A 139 -26.71 -30.09 -12.42
N SER A 140 -26.62 -30.78 -11.29
CA SER A 140 -27.73 -30.99 -10.36
C SER A 140 -28.09 -29.75 -9.53
N LEU A 141 -27.32 -28.67 -9.61
CA LEU A 141 -27.59 -27.49 -8.80
C LEU A 141 -28.83 -26.74 -9.35
N PRO A 142 -29.78 -26.34 -8.47
CA PRO A 142 -31.06 -25.79 -8.91
C PRO A 142 -30.98 -24.53 -9.75
N PHE A 143 -29.90 -23.74 -9.61
CA PHE A 143 -29.76 -22.49 -10.35
C PHE A 143 -29.66 -22.69 -11.87
N PHE A 144 -29.15 -23.82 -12.34
CA PHE A 144 -29.09 -24.13 -13.78
C PHE A 144 -30.47 -24.40 -14.40
N ALA A 145 -31.51 -24.61 -13.59
CA ALA A 145 -32.87 -24.77 -14.08
C ALA A 145 -33.53 -23.43 -14.46
N TYR A 146 -32.95 -22.29 -14.08
CA TYR A 146 -33.54 -20.96 -14.24
C TYR A 146 -32.67 -20.04 -15.10
N ALA A 147 -33.31 -19.07 -15.76
CA ALA A 147 -32.61 -18.01 -16.47
C ALA A 147 -31.70 -17.20 -15.50
N PRO A 148 -30.53 -16.73 -15.94
CA PRO A 148 -29.97 -16.82 -17.30
C PRO A 148 -29.19 -18.09 -17.57
N PHE A 149 -29.25 -19.11 -16.72
CA PHE A 149 -28.37 -20.28 -16.81
C PHE A 149 -28.95 -21.43 -17.64
N ASN A 150 -30.03 -21.14 -18.36
CA ASN A 150 -30.70 -22.01 -19.31
C ASN A 150 -30.91 -21.24 -20.63
N GLY A 151 -30.89 -21.96 -21.75
CA GLY A 151 -31.14 -21.38 -23.08
C GLY A 151 -29.90 -21.16 -23.95
N PRO A 152 -30.12 -20.82 -25.23
CA PRO A 152 -29.07 -20.86 -26.25
C PRO A 152 -27.98 -19.81 -26.03
N GLU A 153 -28.33 -18.61 -25.55
CA GLU A 153 -27.35 -17.55 -25.28
C GLU A 153 -26.39 -17.94 -24.16
N TRP A 154 -26.90 -18.66 -23.15
CA TRP A 154 -26.06 -19.20 -22.08
C TRP A 154 -25.19 -20.34 -22.57
N ASP A 155 -25.75 -21.27 -23.33
CA ASP A 155 -25.02 -22.43 -23.83
C ASP A 155 -23.85 -22.02 -24.73
N GLU A 156 -24.07 -21.07 -25.64
CA GLU A 156 -23.03 -20.50 -26.51
C GLU A 156 -21.91 -19.86 -25.69
N PHE A 157 -22.28 -18.97 -24.76
CA PHE A 157 -21.31 -18.30 -23.88
C PHE A 157 -20.53 -19.31 -23.03
N ALA A 158 -21.22 -20.29 -22.45
CA ALA A 158 -20.62 -21.25 -21.55
C ALA A 158 -19.68 -22.23 -22.30
N VAL A 159 -20.02 -22.60 -23.54
CA VAL A 159 -19.12 -23.38 -24.41
C VAL A 159 -17.87 -22.59 -24.77
N ALA A 160 -18.00 -21.30 -25.13
CA ALA A 160 -16.85 -20.45 -25.43
C ALA A 160 -15.90 -20.33 -24.23
N VAL A 161 -16.42 -19.97 -23.05
CA VAL A 161 -15.65 -19.85 -21.80
C VAL A 161 -14.91 -21.15 -21.46
N ARG A 162 -15.56 -22.31 -21.63
CA ARG A 162 -14.94 -23.60 -21.33
C ARG A 162 -13.86 -23.99 -22.34
N SER A 163 -14.08 -23.71 -23.62
CA SER A 163 -13.10 -24.04 -24.68
C SER A 163 -11.76 -23.36 -24.41
N ASP A 164 -11.80 -22.08 -24.05
CA ASP A 164 -10.62 -21.32 -23.67
C ASP A 164 -10.06 -21.76 -22.31
N ALA A 165 -10.90 -22.14 -21.35
CA ALA A 165 -10.43 -22.64 -20.05
C ALA A 165 -9.68 -23.97 -20.13
N VAL A 166 -10.04 -24.86 -21.06
CA VAL A 166 -9.37 -26.16 -21.25
C VAL A 166 -8.06 -26.00 -22.05
N GLY A 167 -8.01 -25.08 -23.01
CA GLY A 167 -6.82 -24.80 -23.83
C GLY A 167 -5.90 -23.69 -23.29
N ALA A 168 -6.27 -23.06 -22.18
CA ALA A 168 -5.60 -21.89 -21.64
C ALA A 168 -4.15 -22.18 -21.21
N THR A 169 -3.22 -21.85 -22.10
CA THR A 169 -1.83 -21.66 -21.75
C THR A 169 -1.65 -20.22 -21.27
N GLU A 170 -0.89 -20.01 -20.20
CA GLU A 170 -0.58 -18.67 -19.72
C GLU A 170 0.04 -17.82 -20.85
N PRO A 171 -0.46 -16.60 -21.11
CA PRO A 171 0.06 -15.74 -22.17
C PRO A 171 1.57 -15.55 -22.05
N LEU A 172 2.29 -15.68 -23.18
CA LEU A 172 3.74 -15.50 -23.23
C LEU A 172 4.17 -14.15 -22.66
N SER A 173 3.34 -13.11 -22.80
CA SER A 173 3.57 -11.79 -22.22
C SER A 173 3.70 -11.81 -20.69
N LEU A 174 2.92 -12.64 -20.00
CA LEU A 174 3.02 -12.79 -18.54
C LEU A 174 4.27 -13.55 -18.14
N LEU A 175 4.63 -14.60 -18.89
CA LEU A 175 5.90 -15.32 -18.68
C LEU A 175 7.11 -14.40 -18.86
N VAL A 176 7.10 -13.58 -19.92
CA VAL A 176 8.14 -12.57 -20.16
C VAL A 176 8.15 -11.53 -19.04
N GLN A 177 6.99 -11.04 -18.60
CA GLN A 177 6.91 -10.08 -17.51
C GLN A 177 7.47 -10.63 -16.19
N ARG A 178 7.26 -11.92 -15.90
CA ARG A 178 7.89 -12.61 -14.75
C ARG A 178 9.39 -12.80 -14.92
N ALA A 179 9.85 -13.09 -16.14
CA ALA A 179 11.27 -13.35 -16.41
C ALA A 179 12.10 -12.06 -16.53
N LEU A 180 11.49 -10.92 -16.86
CA LEU A 180 12.18 -9.68 -17.16
C LEU A 180 13.08 -9.17 -16.01
N PRO A 181 12.67 -9.20 -14.73
CA PRO A 181 13.54 -8.77 -13.62
C PRO A 181 14.80 -9.63 -13.48
N GLU A 182 14.66 -10.95 -13.60
CA GLU A 182 15.79 -11.90 -13.54
C GLU A 182 16.74 -11.68 -14.73
N LEU A 183 16.19 -11.53 -15.93
CA LEU A 183 16.97 -11.21 -17.13
C LEU A 183 17.68 -9.85 -17.02
N SER A 184 17.03 -8.84 -16.43
CA SER A 184 17.64 -7.54 -16.18
C SER A 184 18.82 -7.65 -15.23
N GLY A 185 18.68 -8.40 -14.13
CA GLY A 185 19.78 -8.63 -13.19
C GLY A 185 20.98 -9.34 -13.83
N VAL A 186 20.72 -10.35 -14.67
CA VAL A 186 21.77 -11.03 -15.43
C VAL A 186 22.43 -10.09 -16.44
N LEU A 187 21.64 -9.28 -17.16
CA LEU A 187 22.18 -8.30 -18.13
C LEU A 187 22.99 -7.19 -17.45
N GLU A 188 22.55 -6.69 -16.31
CA GLU A 188 23.28 -5.70 -15.51
C GLU A 188 24.58 -6.29 -14.97
N SER A 189 24.52 -7.49 -14.38
CA SER A 189 25.73 -8.15 -13.86
C SER A 189 26.75 -8.47 -14.96
N THR A 190 26.30 -8.91 -16.13
CA THR A 190 27.18 -9.15 -17.28
C THR A 190 27.77 -7.86 -17.82
N ARG A 191 26.98 -6.79 -17.91
CA ARG A 191 27.48 -5.45 -18.27
C ARG A 191 28.54 -4.97 -17.28
N GLU A 192 28.29 -5.10 -15.98
CA GLU A 192 29.22 -4.72 -14.91
C GLU A 192 30.53 -5.51 -15.02
N ALA A 193 30.45 -6.83 -15.23
CA ALA A 193 31.60 -7.70 -15.40
C ALA A 193 32.44 -7.34 -16.64
N VAL A 194 31.79 -7.01 -17.76
CA VAL A 194 32.47 -6.56 -18.98
C VAL A 194 33.18 -5.22 -18.75
N LEU A 195 32.54 -4.27 -18.08
CA LEU A 195 33.14 -2.97 -17.74
C LEU A 195 34.36 -3.14 -16.81
N GLN A 196 34.24 -3.97 -15.77
CA GLN A 196 35.35 -4.27 -14.86
C GLN A 196 36.52 -4.95 -15.57
N ASN A 197 36.24 -5.90 -16.47
CA ASN A 197 37.28 -6.55 -17.26
C ASN A 197 37.98 -5.55 -18.19
N SER A 198 37.21 -4.68 -18.85
CA SER A 198 37.75 -3.63 -19.72
C SER A 198 38.66 -2.67 -18.94
N GLN A 199 38.23 -2.22 -17.75
CA GLN A 199 39.04 -1.34 -16.89
C GLN A 199 40.33 -2.04 -16.44
N ARG A 200 40.24 -3.31 -16.05
CA ARG A 200 41.42 -4.10 -15.65
C ARG A 200 42.42 -4.26 -16.79
N LEU A 201 41.94 -4.47 -18.01
CA LEU A 201 42.79 -4.54 -19.20
C LEU A 201 43.45 -3.19 -19.50
N ALA A 202 42.71 -2.08 -19.39
CA ALA A 202 43.27 -0.74 -19.57
C ALA A 202 44.42 -0.46 -18.59
N ILE A 203 44.20 -0.69 -17.29
CA ILE A 203 45.24 -0.52 -16.25
C ILE A 203 46.46 -1.41 -16.53
N ARG A 204 46.24 -2.66 -16.96
CA ARG A 204 47.36 -3.57 -17.32
C ARG A 204 48.15 -3.09 -18.53
N LEU A 205 47.49 -2.48 -19.51
CA LEU A 205 48.15 -1.94 -20.69
C LEU A 205 48.94 -0.68 -20.34
N GLU A 206 48.35 0.23 -19.57
CA GLU A 206 49.03 1.44 -19.06
C GLU A 206 50.29 1.06 -18.27
N ALA A 207 50.18 0.14 -17.30
CA ALA A 207 51.33 -0.32 -16.52
C ALA A 207 52.43 -0.99 -17.37
N ARG A 208 52.05 -1.68 -18.46
CA ARG A 208 53.05 -2.24 -19.40
C ARG A 208 53.71 -1.16 -20.25
N LEU A 209 52.98 -0.13 -20.65
CA LEU A 209 53.54 1.00 -21.40
C LEU A 209 54.49 1.82 -20.54
N GLU A 210 54.11 2.11 -19.29
CA GLU A 210 55.00 2.76 -18.30
C GLU A 210 56.27 1.93 -18.09
N GLY A 211 56.14 0.62 -17.86
CA GLY A 211 57.31 -0.25 -17.69
C GLY A 211 58.24 -0.31 -18.93
N ILE A 212 57.69 -0.19 -20.14
CA ILE A 212 58.50 -0.09 -21.37
C ILE A 212 59.20 1.28 -21.45
N GLN A 213 58.51 2.37 -21.11
CA GLN A 213 59.10 3.70 -21.06
C GLN A 213 60.24 3.78 -20.05
N ASP A 214 60.02 3.30 -18.83
CA ASP A 214 61.04 3.25 -17.77
C ASP A 214 62.26 2.41 -18.21
N GLY A 215 62.03 1.28 -18.88
CA GLY A 215 63.09 0.43 -19.42
C GLY A 215 63.93 1.12 -20.49
N LEU A 216 63.28 1.87 -21.39
CA LEU A 216 63.97 2.67 -22.42
C LEU A 216 64.77 3.81 -21.81
N ASP A 217 64.22 4.51 -20.81
CA ASP A 217 64.91 5.58 -20.10
C ASP A 217 66.12 5.05 -19.32
N ALA A 218 66.01 3.87 -18.69
CA ALA A 218 67.12 3.21 -18.02
C ALA A 218 68.25 2.82 -19.00
N LEU A 219 67.90 2.41 -20.23
CA LEU A 219 68.86 2.11 -21.30
C LEU A 219 69.57 3.39 -21.77
N LEU A 220 68.83 4.48 -22.02
CA LEU A 220 69.36 5.77 -22.46
C LEU A 220 70.24 6.44 -21.41
N GLN A 221 69.92 6.26 -20.13
CA GLN A 221 70.71 6.78 -19.00
C GLN A 221 71.92 5.88 -18.65
N GLY A 222 72.17 4.81 -19.41
CA GLY A 222 73.31 3.91 -19.20
C GLY A 222 73.21 3.05 -17.93
N LYS A 223 72.02 2.92 -17.33
CA LYS A 223 71.79 2.13 -16.11
C LYS A 223 71.59 0.64 -16.40
N VAL A 224 71.45 0.26 -17.67
CA VAL A 224 71.29 -1.14 -18.11
C VAL A 224 72.59 -1.62 -18.74
N HIS A 225 73.29 -2.53 -18.05
CA HIS A 225 74.43 -3.24 -18.60
C HIS A 225 73.95 -4.32 -19.58
N VAL A 226 74.16 -4.10 -20.88
CA VAL A 226 73.90 -5.12 -21.91
C VAL A 226 75.12 -6.03 -22.00
N THR A 227 75.10 -7.16 -21.31
CA THR A 227 76.12 -8.21 -21.45
C THR A 227 75.81 -9.08 -22.66
N PHE A 228 76.54 -8.88 -23.75
CA PHE A 228 76.48 -9.76 -24.90
C PHE A 228 77.11 -11.12 -24.53
N THR A 229 76.29 -12.16 -24.37
CA THR A 229 76.76 -13.49 -24.01
C THR A 229 77.35 -14.18 -25.24
N GLY A 230 78.62 -13.90 -25.51
CA GLY A 230 79.45 -14.73 -26.37
C GLY A 230 79.80 -16.03 -25.65
N HIS A 231 79.28 -17.14 -26.14
CA HIS A 231 79.59 -18.50 -25.69
C HIS A 231 81.09 -18.79 -25.85
N PHE A 232 81.88 -18.56 -24.80
CA PHE A 232 83.17 -19.20 -24.62
C PHE A 232 83.27 -19.77 -23.21
N ARG A 233 83.58 -21.06 -23.17
CA ARG A 233 83.64 -21.95 -22.02
C ARG A 233 85.04 -21.94 -21.41
N ALA A 234 85.13 -21.75 -20.09
CA ALA A 234 86.00 -22.45 -19.11
C ALA A 234 86.04 -21.60 -17.81
N GLY A 235 85.48 -22.04 -16.69
CA GLY A 235 86.21 -22.79 -15.65
C GLY A 235 86.23 -21.98 -14.33
N PRO A 236 86.33 -22.61 -13.14
CA PRO A 236 85.36 -22.41 -12.06
C PRO A 236 85.86 -21.56 -10.87
N ALA A 237 84.92 -20.96 -10.12
CA ALA A 237 85.16 -20.54 -8.74
C ALA A 237 83.91 -20.72 -7.87
N VAL A 238 84.10 -21.45 -6.78
CA VAL A 238 83.19 -21.69 -5.67
C VAL A 238 83.08 -20.42 -4.81
N SER A 239 81.91 -20.09 -4.25
CA SER A 239 81.71 -19.88 -2.80
C SER A 239 80.45 -19.06 -2.43
N LEU A 240 79.69 -19.67 -1.51
CA LEU A 240 78.80 -19.16 -0.45
C LEU A 240 77.57 -18.27 -0.74
N ALA A 241 76.41 -18.83 -0.38
CA ALA A 241 75.16 -18.14 -0.06
C ALA A 241 75.27 -17.30 1.24
N PRO A 242 74.36 -16.32 1.43
CA PRO A 242 73.30 -16.56 2.41
C PRO A 242 71.89 -16.13 1.94
N ALA A 243 70.89 -16.69 2.62
CA ALA A 243 69.46 -16.61 2.33
C ALA A 243 68.82 -15.22 2.57
N PRO A 244 67.70 -14.88 1.89
CA PRO A 244 66.82 -13.79 2.30
C PRO A 244 65.58 -14.29 3.08
N PRO A 245 65.05 -13.49 4.01
CA PRO A 245 63.92 -13.87 4.86
C PRO A 245 62.55 -13.73 4.17
N SER A 246 61.66 -14.61 4.63
CA SER A 246 60.21 -14.64 4.42
C SER A 246 59.50 -13.45 5.07
N THR A 247 58.69 -12.71 4.31
CA THR A 247 57.57 -11.92 4.84
C THR A 247 56.40 -11.87 3.86
N ALA A 248 55.30 -12.52 4.25
CA ALA A 248 53.97 -12.29 3.72
C ALA A 248 53.34 -11.08 4.42
N PRO A 249 52.49 -10.27 3.75
CA PRO A 249 51.69 -9.27 4.43
C PRO A 249 50.40 -9.91 4.99
N THR A 250 50.32 -10.02 6.30
CA THR A 250 49.07 -10.26 7.03
C THR A 250 48.24 -8.97 7.03
N LEU A 251 47.08 -8.97 6.37
CA LEU A 251 46.10 -7.90 6.50
C LEU A 251 45.44 -8.00 7.88
N ASN A 252 45.76 -7.02 8.72
CA ASN A 252 45.25 -6.88 10.08
C ASN A 252 43.81 -6.30 10.02
N PHE A 253 42.81 -7.16 10.13
CA PHE A 253 41.44 -6.75 10.42
C PHE A 253 41.32 -6.50 11.92
N ASN A 254 41.34 -5.24 12.35
CA ASN A 254 40.78 -4.81 13.64
C ASN A 254 40.60 -3.28 13.63
N THR A 255 39.49 -2.81 13.08
CA THR A 255 38.93 -1.51 13.42
C THR A 255 37.68 -1.76 14.24
N ALA A 256 37.78 -1.50 15.55
CA ALA A 256 36.69 -1.60 16.50
C ALA A 256 35.61 -0.54 16.20
N PRO A 257 34.31 -0.85 16.35
CA PRO A 257 33.24 0.14 16.30
C PRO A 257 33.26 1.04 17.53
N ALA A 258 33.00 2.33 17.33
CA ALA A 258 32.84 3.31 18.40
C ALA A 258 31.70 2.91 19.37
N PRO A 259 31.86 3.09 20.70
CA PRO A 259 30.84 2.72 21.66
C PRO A 259 29.68 3.74 21.67
N ALA A 260 28.46 3.22 21.66
CA ALA A 260 27.24 3.98 21.94
C ALA A 260 27.26 4.53 23.39
N PRO A 261 26.63 5.68 23.67
CA PRO A 261 26.60 6.23 25.02
C PRO A 261 25.79 5.33 25.96
N ALA A 262 26.40 4.96 27.08
CA ALA A 262 25.76 4.22 28.16
C ALA A 262 24.66 5.07 28.84
N PRO A 263 23.57 4.46 29.34
CA PRO A 263 22.54 5.17 30.10
C PRO A 263 23.08 5.63 31.47
N GLU A 264 22.80 6.88 31.83
CA GLU A 264 23.16 7.47 33.12
C GLU A 264 22.55 6.70 34.31
N PRO A 265 23.25 6.63 35.46
CA PRO A 265 22.76 5.94 36.65
C PRO A 265 21.53 6.66 37.27
N PRO A 266 20.58 5.91 37.87
CA PRO A 266 19.40 6.51 38.48
C PRO A 266 19.75 7.31 39.74
N VAL A 267 19.18 8.51 39.83
CA VAL A 267 19.31 9.46 40.94
C VAL A 267 18.67 8.87 42.22
N PRO A 268 19.26 9.02 43.42
CA PRO A 268 18.70 8.48 44.66
C PRO A 268 17.32 9.08 44.96
N GLY A 269 16.33 8.22 45.25
CA GLY A 269 14.98 8.61 45.70
C GLY A 269 13.85 8.51 44.68
N MET A 270 14.09 7.98 43.48
CA MET A 270 13.03 7.80 42.48
C MET A 270 12.20 6.52 42.74
N PRO A 271 10.86 6.61 42.89
CA PRO A 271 10.02 5.42 42.93
C PRO A 271 9.97 4.76 41.55
N VAL A 272 10.46 3.52 41.45
CA VAL A 272 10.37 2.71 40.22
C VAL A 272 8.95 2.19 40.11
N VAL A 273 8.07 2.95 39.44
CA VAL A 273 6.72 2.49 39.11
C VAL A 273 6.81 1.58 37.88
N ALA A 274 6.89 0.27 38.11
CA ALA A 274 7.02 -0.71 37.01
C ALA A 274 5.73 -0.88 36.18
N ALA A 275 4.56 -0.60 36.78
CA ALA A 275 3.26 -0.66 36.11
C ALA A 275 2.24 0.24 36.82
N LEU A 276 1.31 0.83 36.05
CA LEU A 276 0.16 1.54 36.63
C LEU A 276 -0.88 0.53 37.15
N ALA A 277 -1.65 0.91 38.17
CA ALA A 277 -2.64 0.03 38.78
C ALA A 277 -3.64 -0.49 37.74
N LYS A 278 -4.11 -1.74 37.86
CA LYS A 278 -5.17 -2.29 37.00
C LYS A 278 -6.49 -1.60 37.36
N VAL A 279 -6.84 -0.59 36.59
CA VAL A 279 -8.02 0.24 36.82
C VAL A 279 -9.06 0.00 35.72
N PHE A 280 -10.31 -0.23 36.12
CA PHE A 280 -11.40 -0.62 35.20
C PHE A 280 -12.51 0.43 35.04
N THR A 281 -12.54 1.48 35.88
CA THR A 281 -13.56 2.53 35.80
C THR A 281 -12.97 3.93 35.67
N VAL A 282 -13.73 4.84 35.03
CA VAL A 282 -13.36 6.25 34.85
C VAL A 282 -13.15 6.96 36.20
N ARG A 283 -13.90 6.55 37.23
CA ARG A 283 -13.78 7.11 38.58
C ARG A 283 -12.42 6.78 39.19
N ASP A 284 -12.01 5.53 39.05
CA ASP A 284 -10.74 5.05 39.55
C ASP A 284 -9.57 5.66 38.78
N VAL A 285 -9.71 5.88 37.46
CA VAL A 285 -8.68 6.58 36.64
C VAL A 285 -8.50 8.02 37.13
N TRP A 286 -9.57 8.69 37.54
CA TRP A 286 -9.48 10.03 38.12
C TRP A 286 -8.89 10.04 39.53
N LYS A 287 -9.21 9.03 40.34
CA LYS A 287 -8.64 8.84 41.67
C LYS A 287 -7.12 8.58 41.60
N GLU A 288 -6.67 7.78 40.65
CA GLU A 288 -5.24 7.54 40.37
C GLU A 288 -4.49 8.83 40.03
N TRP A 289 -5.13 9.74 39.30
CA TRP A 289 -4.55 11.04 38.93
C TRP A 289 -4.43 11.99 40.12
N LYS A 290 -5.46 12.06 40.97
CA LYS A 290 -5.58 13.07 42.03
C LYS A 290 -5.01 12.62 43.39
N GLU A 291 -5.24 11.36 43.76
CA GLU A 291 -5.00 10.83 45.10
C GLU A 291 -3.98 9.68 45.11
N GLY A 292 -3.74 9.03 43.96
CA GLY A 292 -2.93 7.83 43.87
C GLY A 292 -3.72 6.57 44.24
N ILE A 293 -3.25 5.40 43.81
CA ILE A 293 -3.89 4.10 44.06
C ILE A 293 -2.82 3.06 44.41
N ALA A 294 -3.12 2.16 45.35
CA ALA A 294 -2.29 1.00 45.72
C ALA A 294 -0.87 1.39 46.21
N GLY A 295 -0.78 2.40 47.08
CA GLY A 295 0.49 2.86 47.66
C GLY A 295 1.38 3.66 46.72
N GLN A 296 0.95 3.90 45.47
CA GLN A 296 1.62 4.77 44.53
C GLN A 296 1.18 6.22 44.75
N PRO A 297 2.11 7.21 44.71
CA PRO A 297 1.76 8.62 44.78
C PRO A 297 0.88 9.04 43.60
N ALA A 298 0.10 10.10 43.78
CA ALA A 298 -0.78 10.63 42.74
C ALA A 298 0.01 10.92 41.45
N ILE A 299 -0.52 10.49 40.30
CA ILE A 299 0.17 10.62 39.00
C ILE A 299 0.47 12.09 38.68
N ARG A 300 -0.37 13.02 39.14
CA ARG A 300 -0.10 14.46 39.01
C ARG A 300 1.20 14.88 39.70
N VAL A 301 1.45 14.39 40.91
CA VAL A 301 2.69 14.65 41.65
C VAL A 301 3.88 14.02 40.94
N LEU A 302 3.71 12.81 40.40
CA LEU A 302 4.77 12.16 39.61
C LEU A 302 5.14 12.95 38.34
N GLU A 303 4.15 13.49 37.63
CA GLU A 303 4.36 14.33 36.44
C GLU A 303 4.99 15.69 36.78
N GLU A 304 4.56 16.33 37.87
CA GLU A 304 5.07 17.63 38.31
C GLU A 304 6.50 17.53 38.86
N THR A 305 6.85 16.46 39.58
CA THR A 305 8.15 16.32 40.26
C THR A 305 9.22 15.65 39.39
N TRP A 306 8.86 14.67 38.55
CA TRP A 306 9.85 13.92 37.75
C TRP A 306 9.57 13.91 36.23
N GLY A 307 8.50 14.55 35.76
CA GLY A 307 8.18 14.66 34.34
C GLY A 307 8.08 13.31 33.64
N SER A 308 8.81 13.12 32.53
CA SER A 308 8.84 11.84 31.81
C SER A 308 9.71 10.76 32.47
N ARG A 309 10.56 11.13 33.44
CA ARG A 309 11.62 10.26 33.95
C ARG A 309 11.10 9.14 34.85
N TRP A 310 9.94 9.31 35.50
CA TRP A 310 9.31 8.24 36.30
C TRP A 310 8.69 7.11 35.45
N ARG A 311 8.72 7.24 34.11
CA ARG A 311 8.23 6.24 33.14
C ARG A 311 9.35 5.73 32.21
N PRO A 312 10.33 4.97 32.72
CA PRO A 312 11.45 4.50 31.89
C PRO A 312 11.02 3.43 30.86
N GLY A 313 10.01 2.61 31.17
CA GLY A 313 9.58 1.50 30.32
C GLY A 313 8.57 1.88 29.23
N ASN A 314 8.64 1.23 28.05
CA ASN A 314 7.68 1.44 26.97
C ASN A 314 6.24 1.07 27.37
N GLY A 315 6.05 0.00 28.15
CA GLY A 315 4.74 -0.43 28.64
C GLY A 315 4.02 0.64 29.48
N ILE A 316 4.72 1.24 30.44
CA ILE A 316 4.16 2.30 31.30
C ILE A 316 3.90 3.60 30.52
N ARG A 317 4.74 3.91 29.51
CA ARG A 317 4.50 5.05 28.60
C ARG A 317 3.21 4.88 27.79
N VAL A 318 2.97 3.69 27.24
CA VAL A 318 1.73 3.38 26.50
C VAL A 318 0.51 3.44 27.42
N GLN A 319 0.60 2.87 28.63
CA GLN A 319 -0.49 2.95 29.61
C GLN A 319 -0.81 4.40 29.99
N PHE A 320 0.22 5.22 30.23
CA PHE A 320 0.07 6.65 30.52
C PHE A 320 -0.59 7.39 29.35
N CYS A 321 -0.11 7.22 28.11
CA CYS A 321 -0.69 7.88 26.93
C CYS A 321 -2.18 7.53 26.75
N ARG A 322 -2.57 6.27 26.98
CA ARG A 322 -3.97 5.84 26.92
C ARG A 322 -4.83 6.49 28.00
N ARG A 323 -4.31 6.64 29.23
CA ARG A 323 -5.04 7.24 30.36
C ARG A 323 -5.06 8.78 30.31
N LYS A 324 -4.04 9.40 29.71
CA LYS A 324 -3.94 10.85 29.50
C LYS A 324 -5.11 11.41 28.71
N VAL A 325 -5.60 10.68 27.71
CA VAL A 325 -6.81 11.07 26.95
C VAL A 325 -8.00 11.25 27.89
N THR A 326 -8.21 10.31 28.81
CA THR A 326 -9.31 10.37 29.79
C THR A 326 -9.12 11.50 30.79
N TRP A 327 -7.90 11.75 31.29
CA TRP A 327 -7.63 12.87 32.20
C TRP A 327 -7.83 14.22 31.53
N ASP A 328 -7.32 14.41 30.32
CA ASP A 328 -7.46 15.64 29.54
C ASP A 328 -8.94 15.90 29.21
N GLU A 329 -9.72 14.86 28.90
CA GLU A 329 -11.17 14.99 28.72
C GLU A 329 -11.90 15.34 30.03
N LEU A 330 -11.51 14.77 31.17
CA LEU A 330 -12.07 15.11 32.48
C LEU A 330 -11.73 16.54 32.93
N LEU A 331 -10.51 17.00 32.65
CA LEU A 331 -10.08 18.38 32.89
C LEU A 331 -10.85 19.37 32.01
N ARG A 332 -11.05 19.05 30.72
CA ARG A 332 -11.86 19.87 29.80
C ARG A 332 -13.35 19.87 30.13
N ALA A 333 -13.89 18.76 30.65
CA ALA A 333 -15.31 18.61 30.96
C ALA A 333 -15.74 19.31 32.27
N GLY A 334 -14.80 19.91 33.01
CA GLY A 334 -15.10 20.68 34.22
C GLY A 334 -15.78 19.83 35.30
N ARG A 335 -15.04 18.90 35.92
CA ARG A 335 -15.42 18.10 37.12
C ARG A 335 -16.79 17.40 37.11
N SER A 336 -17.50 17.26 35.98
CA SER A 336 -18.72 16.43 35.93
C SER A 336 -18.39 15.02 35.46
N LEU A 337 -17.92 14.19 36.41
CA LEU A 337 -17.59 12.78 36.21
C LEU A 337 -18.77 11.97 35.63
N ASN A 338 -19.99 12.31 36.04
CA ASN A 338 -21.21 11.63 35.60
C ASN A 338 -21.48 11.90 34.11
N ARG A 339 -21.30 13.13 33.62
CA ARG A 339 -21.50 13.49 32.21
C ARG A 339 -20.53 12.75 31.27
N LEU A 340 -19.31 12.46 31.71
CA LEU A 340 -18.33 11.70 30.92
C LEU A 340 -18.67 10.20 30.89
N VAL A 341 -19.06 9.63 32.04
CA VAL A 341 -19.52 8.24 32.13
C VAL A 341 -20.73 8.01 31.22
N ASP A 342 -21.66 8.97 31.18
CA ASP A 342 -22.83 8.89 30.31
C ASP A 342 -22.46 8.97 28.82
N LYS A 343 -21.54 9.87 28.44
CA LYS A 343 -21.01 9.92 27.07
C LYS A 343 -20.34 8.61 26.65
N LEU A 344 -19.57 7.99 27.52
CA LEU A 344 -18.89 6.72 27.23
C LEU A 344 -19.88 5.54 27.15
N LYS A 345 -20.90 5.49 28.02
CA LYS A 345 -22.01 4.54 27.91
C LYS A 345 -22.78 4.70 26.60
N GLN A 346 -23.00 5.94 26.16
CA GLN A 346 -23.71 6.24 24.91
C GLN A 346 -22.92 5.80 23.68
N ARG A 347 -21.58 5.95 23.70
CA ARG A 347 -20.68 5.41 22.65
C ARG A 347 -20.68 3.89 22.61
N ARG A 348 -20.72 3.21 23.77
CA ARG A 348 -20.81 1.74 23.84
C ARG A 348 -22.13 1.21 23.27
N ARG A 349 -23.25 1.90 23.52
CA ARG A 349 -24.57 1.56 22.93
C ARG A 349 -24.59 1.72 21.41
N ARG A 350 -23.96 2.77 20.87
CA ARG A 350 -23.82 2.95 19.41
C ARG A 350 -22.97 1.86 18.74
N GLY A 351 -21.97 1.32 19.45
CA GLY A 351 -21.16 0.20 18.95
C GLY A 351 -21.85 -1.17 19.00
N GLN A 352 -22.86 -1.37 19.86
CA GLN A 352 -23.61 -2.64 19.95
C GLN A 352 -24.88 -2.69 19.08
N GLY A 353 -25.42 -1.54 18.66
CA GLY A 353 -26.63 -1.46 17.83
C GLY A 353 -26.44 -1.84 16.35
N GLN A 354 -25.21 -2.07 15.89
CA GLN A 354 -24.90 -2.31 14.48
C GLN A 354 -24.94 -3.80 14.07
N GLY A 355 -25.26 -4.70 15.01
CA GLY A 355 -25.21 -6.16 14.82
C GLY A 355 -26.54 -6.91 14.82
N ARG A 356 -27.71 -6.24 14.75
CA ARG A 356 -29.00 -6.96 14.78
C ARG A 356 -30.12 -6.20 14.05
N ILE A 357 -30.16 -6.31 12.72
CA ILE A 357 -31.38 -6.00 11.95
C ILE A 357 -32.05 -7.35 11.63
N ARG A 358 -33.25 -7.54 12.18
CA ARG A 358 -34.10 -8.72 11.99
C ARG A 358 -35.00 -8.43 10.78
N VAL A 359 -34.93 -9.26 9.75
CA VAL A 359 -35.84 -9.26 8.60
C VAL A 359 -37.21 -9.76 9.06
N GLN A 360 -38.28 -9.04 8.74
CA GLN A 360 -39.64 -9.57 8.70
C GLN A 360 -40.28 -9.17 7.36
N VAL A 361 -40.83 -10.18 6.68
CA VAL A 361 -41.55 -10.13 5.41
C VAL A 361 -43.06 -10.25 5.72
N GLY A 362 -43.90 -9.51 4.99
CA GLY A 362 -45.36 -9.78 4.91
C GLY A 362 -46.22 -8.57 4.52
N ASN A 363 -46.54 -8.46 3.22
CA ASN A 363 -47.56 -7.60 2.56
C ASN A 363 -49.02 -8.03 2.94
N PRO A 364 -50.14 -7.31 2.63
CA PRO A 364 -50.45 -6.66 1.32
C PRO A 364 -51.31 -5.35 1.30
N VAL A 365 -51.52 -4.88 0.05
CA VAL A 365 -52.26 -3.72 -0.54
C VAL A 365 -53.80 -3.86 -0.38
N PRO A 366 -54.60 -2.76 -0.30
CA PRO A 366 -55.38 -2.15 -1.43
C PRO A 366 -55.45 -0.60 -1.31
N ASP A 367 -55.95 0.25 -2.21
CA ASP A 367 -56.42 0.29 -3.61
C ASP A 367 -56.42 1.79 -4.01
N ASP A 368 -56.30 2.09 -5.30
CA ASP A 368 -56.39 3.41 -5.94
C ASP A 368 -57.86 3.92 -6.01
N PRO A 369 -58.12 5.24 -6.11
CA PRO A 369 -58.60 5.69 -7.42
C PRO A 369 -58.21 7.14 -7.81
N GLY A 370 -57.59 7.28 -8.99
CA GLY A 370 -58.12 8.07 -10.12
C GLY A 370 -58.13 9.62 -10.09
N PRO A 371 -58.22 10.30 -11.26
CA PRO A 371 -57.30 11.39 -11.59
C PRO A 371 -57.91 12.78 -11.84
N GLY A 372 -57.08 13.84 -11.75
CA GLY A 372 -57.33 15.17 -12.35
C GLY A 372 -56.64 16.34 -11.62
N PRO A 373 -56.60 17.56 -12.20
CA PRO A 373 -55.83 17.95 -13.38
C PRO A 373 -54.76 19.03 -13.09
N ARG A 374 -53.89 19.27 -14.07
CA ARG A 374 -52.87 20.34 -14.11
C ARG A 374 -53.46 21.75 -13.99
N PRO A 375 -52.62 22.73 -13.61
CA PRO A 375 -52.61 23.99 -14.36
C PRO A 375 -51.21 24.44 -14.82
N THR A 376 -51.25 25.21 -15.91
CA THR A 376 -50.17 25.81 -16.68
C THR A 376 -49.67 27.17 -16.15
N ARG A 377 -48.40 27.46 -16.47
CA ARG A 377 -47.77 28.76 -16.79
C ARG A 377 -47.66 29.85 -15.71
N GLY A 378 -46.40 30.27 -15.49
CA GLY A 378 -46.01 31.62 -15.07
C GLY A 378 -44.60 31.96 -15.58
N GLN A 379 -44.50 32.98 -16.44
CA GLN A 379 -43.29 33.55 -17.05
C GLN A 379 -42.64 34.61 -16.13
N GLY A 380 -41.33 34.85 -16.34
CA GLY A 380 -40.58 36.03 -15.89
C GLY A 380 -39.55 35.71 -14.80
N HIS A 381 -38.29 36.11 -14.81
CA HIS A 381 -37.62 37.21 -15.49
C HIS A 381 -36.12 36.93 -15.71
N ARG A 382 -35.64 37.43 -16.85
CA ARG A 382 -34.31 37.90 -17.26
C ARG A 382 -33.14 37.86 -16.25
N GLY A 383 -32.02 37.33 -16.75
CA GLY A 383 -30.66 37.70 -16.33
C GLY A 383 -29.60 37.22 -17.34
N ARG A 384 -29.23 38.07 -18.31
CA ARG A 384 -27.94 38.00 -19.05
C ARG A 384 -26.83 38.31 -18.03
N TRP A 385 -25.67 37.65 -18.04
CA TRP A 385 -24.39 37.94 -18.73
C TRP A 385 -23.40 36.91 -18.12
N ALA A 386 -22.34 36.34 -18.72
CA ALA A 386 -21.60 36.59 -19.95
C ALA A 386 -20.89 35.28 -20.38
N ARG A 387 -20.77 35.10 -21.70
CA ARG A 387 -19.79 34.21 -22.36
C ARG A 387 -18.43 34.92 -22.39
N LEU A 388 -17.36 34.16 -22.16
CA LEU A 388 -16.00 34.31 -22.71
C LEU A 388 -15.27 33.02 -22.28
N GLY A 389 -14.68 32.18 -23.12
CA GLY A 389 -14.47 32.13 -24.55
C GLY A 389 -13.47 30.99 -24.76
N ARG A 390 -13.90 29.88 -25.35
CA ARG A 390 -12.97 28.86 -25.87
C ARG A 390 -12.25 29.46 -27.07
N ARG A 391 -10.92 29.43 -27.08
CA ARG A 391 -10.13 29.36 -28.33
C ARG A 391 -9.06 28.29 -28.18
N ARG A 392 -9.29 27.17 -28.86
CA ARG A 392 -8.25 26.32 -29.42
C ARG A 392 -8.08 26.74 -30.88
N THR A 393 -6.86 27.06 -31.29
CA THR A 393 -6.34 26.82 -32.65
C THR A 393 -4.82 26.71 -32.52
N ALA A 394 -4.28 25.61 -33.01
CA ALA A 394 -2.84 25.29 -33.11
C ALA A 394 -2.21 25.99 -34.35
N PRO A 395 -1.09 25.50 -34.91
CA PRO A 395 0.30 25.86 -34.60
C PRO A 395 0.99 26.60 -35.78
N ARG A 396 2.20 27.14 -35.58
CA ARG A 396 3.21 27.20 -36.67
C ARG A 396 4.62 27.49 -36.15
N ARG A 397 5.56 26.67 -36.67
CA ARG A 397 7.02 26.80 -36.60
C ARG A 397 7.51 28.12 -37.22
N ARG A 398 8.61 28.65 -36.68
CA ARG A 398 9.90 28.71 -37.37
C ARG A 398 11.01 28.53 -36.35
#